data_AF-A0A819AD69-F1
#
_entry.id   AF-A0A819AD69-F1
#
_cell.length_a   1.000
_cell.length_b   1.000
_cell.length_c   1.000
_cell.angle_alpha   90.00
_cell.angle_beta   90.00
_cell.angle_gamma   90.00
#
_symmetry.space_group_name_H-M   'P 1'
#
loop_
_entity.id
_entity.type
_entity.pdbx_description
1 polymer ?
#
loop_
_entity_poly.entity_id
_entity_poly.type
_entity_poly.pdbx_seq_one_letter_code
_entity_poly.pdbx_strand_id
1 'polypeptide(L)'
;MLYLTLLTVLFVFNGAHSLDCRIVKQGQHFTSTLPFYGFKNESVISVRIQFTESTARYLFPPTEINGRSCSQSWNAVWGSTRCGYLNSQLMDSDRFVWRRAGSCLQYDSQGFVISERVDCAEADLVELAASAYDNGLKPYQFSGILLKEFSAKLRINTWYKLQLTFEETKTVYQLSDDANQVLEVQTVQHRSCPKFSSGAYQGLYFGGQCPAPQDVSVCYD
;
A
#
# COMPACT_ATOMS: atom_id res chain seq x y z
N MET A 1 64.02 11.83 14.79
CA MET A 1 62.94 11.35 13.89
C MET A 1 61.82 10.82 14.79
N LEU A 2 60.78 11.61 15.02
CA LEU A 2 59.69 11.29 15.94
C LEU A 2 58.46 10.92 15.09
N TYR A 3 58.04 9.65 15.13
CA TYR A 3 56.84 9.19 14.43
C TYR A 3 55.61 9.55 15.27
N LEU A 4 54.80 10.48 14.77
CA LEU A 4 53.51 10.83 15.33
C LEU A 4 52.44 9.93 14.71
N THR A 5 52.05 8.86 15.42
CA THR A 5 50.97 7.97 15.01
C THR A 5 49.62 8.63 15.31
N LEU A 6 48.96 9.14 14.26
CA LEU A 6 47.63 9.73 14.35
C LEU A 6 46.60 8.59 14.47
N LEU A 7 46.05 8.39 15.67
CA LEU A 7 45.01 7.40 15.94
C LEU A 7 43.65 7.97 15.51
N THR A 8 43.19 7.66 14.30
CA THR A 8 41.86 8.06 13.83
C THR A 8 40.80 7.19 14.49
N VAL A 9 40.11 7.73 15.51
CA VAL A 9 38.95 7.08 16.12
C VAL A 9 37.77 7.21 15.14
N LEU A 10 37.49 6.15 14.40
CA LEU A 10 36.28 6.01 13.59
C LEU A 10 35.09 5.83 14.54
N PHE A 11 34.37 6.91 14.82
CA PHE A 11 33.04 6.83 15.42
C PHE A 11 32.06 6.27 14.39
N VAL A 12 31.78 4.97 14.47
CA VAL A 12 30.67 4.35 13.76
C VAL A 12 29.39 4.79 14.48
N PHE A 13 28.75 5.83 13.95
CA PHE A 13 27.39 6.17 14.34
C PHE A 13 26.45 5.09 13.80
N ASN A 14 26.15 4.09 14.63
CA ASN A 14 24.99 3.24 14.42
C ASN A 14 23.74 4.08 14.72
N GLY A 15 23.33 4.91 13.76
CA GLY A 15 22.01 5.54 13.79
C GLY A 15 20.98 4.44 13.76
N ALA A 16 20.29 4.20 14.88
CA ALA A 16 19.12 3.34 14.89
C ALA A 16 18.11 3.97 13.91
N HIS A 17 17.91 3.33 12.75
CA HIS A 17 16.86 3.71 11.82
C HIS A 17 15.53 3.55 12.57
N SER A 18 14.90 4.67 12.92
CA SER A 18 13.58 4.66 13.53
C SER A 18 12.58 4.29 12.43
N LEU A 19 12.12 3.05 12.50
CA LEU A 19 11.04 2.50 11.70
C LEU A 19 9.80 3.43 11.70
N ASP A 20 9.36 3.91 10.53
CA ASP A 20 8.21 4.82 10.38
C ASP A 20 6.91 4.00 10.27
N CYS A 21 6.24 3.71 11.38
CA CYS A 21 4.89 3.14 11.35
C CYS A 21 3.83 4.21 11.27
N ARG A 22 3.04 4.17 10.20
CA ARG A 22 1.90 5.06 10.01
C ARG A 22 0.62 4.36 10.42
N ILE A 23 -0.25 5.08 11.11
CA ILE A 23 -1.49 4.55 11.67
C ILE A 23 -2.67 5.33 11.11
N VAL A 24 -3.65 4.64 10.52
CA VAL A 24 -4.99 5.19 10.32
C VAL A 24 -5.81 4.83 11.54
N LYS A 25 -6.30 5.85 12.25
CA LYS A 25 -7.07 5.66 13.47
C LYS A 25 -8.47 5.15 13.19
N GLN A 26 -9.06 4.47 14.16
CA GLN A 26 -10.47 4.08 14.10
C GLN A 26 -11.36 5.26 13.73
N GLY A 27 -12.31 5.04 12.81
CA GLY A 27 -13.23 6.07 12.31
C GLY A 27 -12.61 7.04 11.30
N GLN A 28 -11.34 6.86 10.92
CA GLN A 28 -10.65 7.71 9.95
C GLN A 28 -10.32 6.97 8.65
N HIS A 29 -10.07 7.75 7.61
CA HIS A 29 -9.58 7.27 6.32
C HIS A 29 -8.08 7.54 6.10
N PHE A 30 -7.55 8.56 6.75
CA PHE A 30 -6.18 9.04 6.55
C PHE A 30 -5.42 9.03 7.87
N THR A 31 -4.10 9.03 7.78
CA THR A 31 -3.17 9.09 8.93
C THR A 31 -3.12 10.48 9.58
N SER A 32 -3.54 11.51 8.84
CA SER A 32 -3.58 12.90 9.27
C SER A 32 -4.62 13.68 8.46
N THR A 33 -4.93 14.91 8.87
CA THR A 33 -5.93 15.77 8.22
C THR A 33 -5.52 16.20 6.81
N LEU A 34 -4.21 16.36 6.55
CA LEU A 34 -3.65 16.79 5.26
C LEU A 34 -2.41 15.95 4.92
N PRO A 35 -2.58 14.71 4.46
CA PRO A 35 -1.45 13.85 4.17
C PRO A 35 -0.70 14.36 2.93
N PHE A 36 0.53 14.86 3.14
CA PHE A 36 1.46 15.21 2.06
C PHE A 36 2.78 14.48 2.26
N TYR A 37 3.20 13.75 1.23
CA TYR A 37 4.38 12.88 1.29
C TYR A 37 5.50 13.34 0.36
N GLY A 38 5.40 14.56 -0.18
CA GLY A 38 6.36 15.10 -1.13
C GLY A 38 5.99 14.84 -2.59
N PHE A 39 6.92 15.20 -3.46
CA PHE A 39 6.83 15.04 -4.90
C PHE A 39 7.90 14.09 -5.42
N LYS A 40 7.58 13.36 -6.47
CA LYS A 40 8.55 12.56 -7.24
C LYS A 40 8.86 13.22 -8.57
N ASN A 41 10.09 13.08 -9.05
CA ASN A 41 10.48 13.46 -10.41
C ASN A 41 11.31 12.37 -11.08
N GLU A 42 10.92 11.13 -10.85
CA GLU A 42 11.62 9.92 -11.27
C GLU A 42 10.61 8.89 -11.78
N SER A 43 11.06 8.13 -12.78
CA SER A 43 10.24 7.11 -13.43
C SER A 43 10.19 5.82 -12.63
N VAL A 44 11.12 5.59 -11.72
CA VAL A 44 11.14 4.43 -10.84
C VAL A 44 11.11 4.93 -9.41
N ILE A 45 10.16 4.45 -8.62
CA ILE A 45 10.13 4.66 -7.17
C ILE A 45 9.96 3.32 -6.50
N SER A 46 10.50 3.18 -5.29
CA SER A 46 10.30 2.00 -4.46
C SER A 46 10.16 2.36 -3.00
N VAL A 47 9.49 1.50 -2.25
CA VAL A 47 9.39 1.59 -0.79
C VAL A 47 9.48 0.19 -0.20
N ARG A 48 10.06 0.08 0.99
CA ARG A 48 10.02 -1.16 1.77
C ARG A 48 8.91 -1.04 2.81
N ILE A 49 8.06 -2.07 2.91
CA ILE A 49 6.91 -2.06 3.81
C ILE A 49 6.80 -3.33 4.65
N GLN A 50 6.22 -3.18 5.83
CA GLN A 50 5.79 -4.26 6.69
C GLN A 50 4.35 -4.03 7.12
N PHE A 51 3.48 -4.96 6.73
CA PHE A 51 2.11 -5.04 7.22
C PHE A 51 2.13 -5.53 8.68
N THR A 52 1.31 -4.94 9.55
CA THR A 52 1.23 -5.34 10.97
C THR A 52 0.04 -6.28 11.20
N GLU A 53 -0.09 -6.85 12.40
CA GLU A 53 -1.28 -7.65 12.77
C GLU A 53 -2.61 -6.94 12.49
N SER A 54 -2.65 -5.61 12.71
CA SER A 54 -3.84 -4.79 12.50
C SER A 54 -4.32 -4.75 11.04
N THR A 55 -3.47 -5.06 10.05
CA THR A 55 -3.86 -5.07 8.64
C THR A 55 -4.46 -6.40 8.19
N ALA A 56 -4.13 -7.51 8.84
CA ALA A 56 -4.75 -8.80 8.48
C ALA A 56 -5.99 -9.13 9.33
N ARG A 57 -6.10 -8.54 10.52
CA ARG A 57 -7.06 -8.96 11.55
C ARG A 57 -8.18 -7.97 11.84
N TYR A 58 -8.31 -6.87 11.10
CA TYR A 58 -9.37 -5.90 11.36
C TYR A 58 -10.76 -6.47 11.06
N LEU A 59 -11.74 -6.17 11.91
CA LEU A 59 -13.13 -6.59 11.73
C LEU A 59 -14.05 -5.38 11.83
N PHE A 60 -14.96 -5.25 10.86
CA PHE A 60 -16.07 -4.31 10.99
C PHE A 60 -17.05 -4.84 12.04
N PRO A 61 -17.67 -3.96 12.84
CA PRO A 61 -18.65 -4.39 13.83
C PRO A 61 -19.84 -5.07 13.14
N PRO A 62 -20.54 -6.01 13.80
CA PRO A 62 -21.70 -6.70 13.24
C PRO A 62 -22.90 -5.77 13.02
N THR A 63 -22.78 -4.49 13.38
CA THR A 63 -23.77 -3.44 13.13
C THR A 63 -23.47 -2.59 11.89
N GLU A 64 -22.31 -2.80 11.23
CA GLU A 64 -21.94 -2.07 10.02
C GLU A 64 -22.74 -2.60 8.82
N ILE A 65 -23.71 -1.81 8.36
CA ILE A 65 -24.62 -2.16 7.27
C ILE A 65 -23.85 -2.53 5.99
N ASN A 66 -22.70 -1.89 5.76
CA ASN A 66 -21.85 -2.17 4.61
C ASN A 66 -20.74 -3.18 4.90
N GLY A 67 -20.80 -3.93 6.00
CA GLY A 67 -19.68 -4.73 6.54
C GLY A 67 -18.97 -5.60 5.49
N ARG A 68 -19.72 -6.30 4.64
CA ARG A 68 -19.17 -7.06 3.50
C ARG A 68 -18.42 -6.18 2.51
N SER A 69 -19.06 -5.13 2.01
CA SER A 69 -18.46 -4.22 1.03
C SER A 69 -17.25 -3.49 1.61
N CYS A 70 -17.32 -3.07 2.87
CA CYS A 70 -16.21 -2.46 3.59
C CYS A 70 -15.02 -3.42 3.71
N SER A 71 -15.28 -4.69 4.07
CA SER A 71 -14.24 -5.70 4.26
C SER A 71 -13.55 -6.12 2.96
N GLN A 72 -14.28 -6.05 1.84
CA GLN A 72 -13.77 -6.41 0.51
C GLN A 72 -13.12 -5.23 -0.24
N SER A 73 -13.26 -4.01 0.31
CA SER A 73 -12.71 -2.80 -0.28
C SER A 73 -11.18 -2.77 -0.20
N TRP A 74 -10.57 -2.18 -1.23
CA TRP A 74 -9.14 -1.98 -1.32
C TRP A 74 -8.71 -0.70 -0.61
N ASN A 75 -7.68 -0.79 0.22
CA ASN A 75 -7.05 0.31 0.94
C ASN A 75 -5.73 0.69 0.25
N ALA A 76 -5.33 1.96 0.20
CA ALA A 76 -4.03 2.30 -0.40
C ALA A 76 -2.90 2.11 0.61
N VAL A 77 -1.79 1.48 0.20
CA VAL A 77 -0.58 1.40 1.02
C VAL A 77 0.43 2.48 0.63
N TRP A 78 0.68 2.62 -0.67
CA TRP A 78 1.69 3.53 -1.20
C TRP A 78 1.54 3.67 -2.72
N GLY A 79 1.91 4.83 -3.25
CA GLY A 79 1.91 5.08 -4.68
C GLY A 79 2.27 6.51 -5.03
N SER A 80 1.87 6.95 -6.21
CA SER A 80 2.03 8.34 -6.64
C SER A 80 1.01 8.72 -7.70
N THR A 81 0.72 10.01 -7.81
CA THR A 81 0.13 10.54 -9.05
C THR A 81 1.10 10.44 -10.22
N ARG A 82 0.55 10.50 -11.43
CA ARG A 82 1.28 10.67 -12.69
C ARG A 82 0.75 11.92 -13.41
N CYS A 83 1.45 12.32 -14.48
CA CYS A 83 1.07 13.45 -15.33
C CYS A 83 1.21 14.84 -14.67
N GLY A 84 2.10 14.97 -13.69
CA GLY A 84 2.46 16.24 -13.06
C GLY A 84 1.98 16.38 -11.61
N TYR A 85 2.58 17.37 -10.92
CA TYR A 85 2.45 17.56 -9.48
C TYR A 85 1.06 18.01 -9.00
N LEU A 86 0.32 18.73 -9.86
CA LEU A 86 -0.99 19.27 -9.52
C LEU A 86 -2.14 18.34 -9.95
N ASN A 87 -1.80 17.17 -10.49
CA ASN A 87 -2.82 16.25 -10.92
C ASN A 87 -3.53 15.62 -9.72
N SER A 88 -4.85 15.54 -9.79
CA SER A 88 -5.63 14.97 -8.70
C SER A 88 -5.31 13.49 -8.56
N GLN A 89 -5.28 13.04 -7.30
CA GLN A 89 -5.11 11.64 -6.96
C GLN A 89 -6.24 10.73 -7.48
N LEU A 90 -7.36 11.31 -7.91
CA LEU A 90 -8.48 10.61 -8.52
C LEU A 90 -8.50 10.73 -10.06
N MET A 91 -7.54 11.44 -10.65
CA MET A 91 -7.44 11.63 -12.10
C MET A 91 -6.43 10.67 -12.70
N ASP A 92 -5.15 10.81 -12.35
CA ASP A 92 -4.12 9.88 -12.80
C ASP A 92 -3.19 9.54 -11.63
N SER A 93 -3.36 8.33 -11.07
CA SER A 93 -2.49 7.83 -10.01
C SER A 93 -2.34 6.32 -10.08
N ASP A 94 -1.21 5.85 -9.56
CA ASP A 94 -0.82 4.45 -9.52
C ASP A 94 -0.46 4.09 -8.09
N ARG A 95 -1.07 3.04 -7.57
CA ARG A 95 -0.94 2.64 -6.16
C ARG A 95 -0.90 1.14 -6.02
N PHE A 96 -0.07 0.69 -5.07
CA PHE A 96 -0.36 -0.57 -4.42
C PHE A 96 -1.52 -0.36 -3.46
N VAL A 97 -2.49 -1.25 -3.55
CA VAL A 97 -3.61 -1.32 -2.63
C VAL A 97 -3.66 -2.68 -1.96
N TRP A 98 -4.25 -2.75 -0.78
CA TRP A 98 -4.24 -3.92 0.08
C TRP A 98 -5.58 -4.12 0.76
N ARG A 99 -5.87 -5.36 1.15
CA ARG A 99 -6.97 -5.72 2.06
C ARG A 99 -6.60 -6.98 2.81
N ARG A 100 -7.28 -7.26 3.92
CA ARG A 100 -7.13 -8.57 4.57
C ARG A 100 -7.65 -9.69 3.67
N ALA A 101 -7.16 -10.91 3.86
CA ALA A 101 -7.67 -12.08 3.15
C ALA A 101 -9.19 -12.26 3.39
N GLY A 102 -9.97 -12.14 2.31
CA GLY A 102 -11.43 -12.18 2.40
C GLY A 102 -12.00 -13.56 2.71
N SER A 103 -11.21 -14.61 2.44
CA SER A 103 -11.57 -16.02 2.63
C SER A 103 -11.83 -16.41 4.10
N CYS A 104 -11.24 -15.65 5.04
CA CYS A 104 -11.36 -15.89 6.47
C CYS A 104 -12.63 -15.30 7.09
N LEU A 105 -13.31 -14.40 6.39
CA LEU A 105 -14.46 -13.68 6.92
C LEU A 105 -15.75 -14.49 6.75
N GLN A 106 -16.59 -14.46 7.78
CA GLN A 106 -17.94 -14.99 7.76
C GLN A 106 -18.94 -13.84 7.77
N TYR A 107 -19.93 -13.94 6.89
CA TYR A 107 -21.00 -12.98 6.76
C TYR A 107 -22.34 -13.65 7.00
N ASP A 108 -23.30 -12.93 7.56
CA ASP A 108 -24.69 -13.38 7.60
C ASP A 108 -25.39 -13.17 6.23
N SER A 109 -26.70 -13.45 6.21
CA SER A 109 -27.56 -13.29 5.03
C SER A 109 -27.75 -11.83 4.61
N GLN A 110 -27.56 -10.87 5.52
CA GLN A 110 -27.70 -9.44 5.26
C GLN A 110 -26.35 -8.79 4.88
N GLY A 111 -25.24 -9.50 5.05
CA GLY A 111 -23.90 -9.03 4.70
C GLY A 111 -23.12 -8.42 5.86
N PHE A 112 -23.59 -8.54 7.11
CA PHE A 112 -22.83 -8.13 8.28
C PHE A 112 -21.68 -9.09 8.54
N VAL A 113 -20.55 -8.57 9.03
CA VAL A 113 -19.42 -9.39 9.49
C VAL A 113 -19.80 -9.99 10.84
N ILE A 114 -19.92 -11.31 10.91
CA ILE A 114 -20.31 -12.01 12.14
C ILE A 114 -19.12 -12.58 12.91
N SER A 115 -18.09 -13.03 12.19
CA SER A 115 -16.92 -13.68 12.78
C SER A 115 -15.80 -13.89 11.74
N GLU A 116 -14.63 -14.29 12.23
CA GLU A 116 -13.55 -14.88 11.46
C GLU A 116 -13.54 -16.41 11.67
N ARG A 117 -13.20 -17.16 10.62
CA ARG A 117 -13.03 -18.63 10.71
C ARG A 117 -11.86 -18.97 11.63
N VAL A 118 -12.12 -19.77 12.66
CA VAL A 118 -11.16 -20.13 13.72
C VAL A 118 -9.85 -20.72 13.16
N ASP A 119 -9.93 -21.53 12.10
CA ASP A 119 -8.77 -22.22 11.49
C ASP A 119 -8.45 -21.69 10.08
N CYS A 120 -8.60 -20.38 9.85
CA CYS A 120 -8.29 -19.84 8.54
C CYS A 120 -6.77 -19.87 8.28
N ALA A 121 -6.36 -20.60 7.25
CA ALA A 121 -4.95 -20.64 6.82
C ALA A 121 -4.40 -19.28 6.37
N GLU A 122 -5.27 -18.31 6.10
CA GLU A 122 -4.93 -16.98 5.58
C GLU A 122 -5.15 -15.84 6.61
N ALA A 123 -5.38 -16.16 7.89
CA ALA A 123 -5.67 -15.17 8.94
C ALA A 123 -4.58 -14.10 9.10
N ASP A 124 -3.32 -14.47 8.80
CA ASP A 124 -2.14 -13.60 8.89
C ASP A 124 -1.63 -13.14 7.51
N LEU A 125 -2.49 -13.23 6.49
CA LEU A 125 -2.18 -12.86 5.12
C LEU A 125 -2.96 -11.62 4.67
N VAL A 126 -2.28 -10.80 3.88
CA VAL A 126 -2.79 -9.60 3.22
C VAL A 126 -2.81 -9.85 1.71
N GLU A 127 -3.91 -9.49 1.09
CA GLU A 127 -4.05 -9.45 -0.37
C GLU A 127 -3.54 -8.10 -0.89
N LEU A 128 -2.88 -8.11 -2.05
CA LEU A 128 -2.31 -6.94 -2.68
C LEU A 128 -2.85 -6.80 -4.12
N ALA A 129 -3.02 -5.58 -4.62
CA ALA A 129 -3.35 -5.31 -6.00
C ALA A 129 -2.62 -4.07 -6.54
N ALA A 130 -2.36 -4.08 -7.84
CA ALA A 130 -2.03 -2.88 -8.61
C ALA A 130 -3.33 -2.13 -8.92
N SER A 131 -3.41 -0.85 -8.55
CA SER A 131 -4.61 -0.04 -8.71
C SER A 131 -4.28 1.31 -9.31
N ALA A 132 -4.95 1.64 -10.41
CA ALA A 132 -4.70 2.85 -11.16
C ALA A 132 -5.98 3.64 -11.45
N TYR A 133 -5.87 4.96 -11.31
CA TYR A 133 -6.78 5.89 -11.96
C TYR A 133 -6.14 6.34 -13.27
N ASP A 134 -6.92 6.39 -14.35
CA ASP A 134 -6.48 6.90 -15.65
C ASP A 134 -7.53 7.86 -16.22
N ASN A 135 -7.21 9.14 -16.30
CA ASN A 135 -8.11 10.23 -16.70
C ASN A 135 -9.46 10.25 -15.95
N GLY A 136 -9.46 9.96 -14.66
CA GLY A 136 -10.68 9.90 -13.84
C GLY A 136 -11.42 8.57 -13.87
N LEU A 137 -10.98 7.61 -14.70
CA LEU A 137 -11.50 6.24 -14.66
C LEU A 137 -11.12 5.58 -13.34
N LYS A 138 -12.10 4.95 -12.71
CA LYS A 138 -11.97 4.39 -11.35
C LYS A 138 -11.55 2.92 -11.42
N PRO A 139 -10.51 2.49 -10.68
CA PRO A 139 -9.98 1.13 -10.75
C PRO A 139 -11.04 0.05 -10.47
N TYR A 140 -11.90 0.28 -9.47
CA TYR A 140 -12.95 -0.67 -9.08
C TYR A 140 -14.09 -0.84 -10.10
N GLN A 141 -14.17 0.02 -11.12
CA GLN A 141 -15.12 -0.13 -12.24
C GLN A 141 -14.51 -0.92 -13.41
N PHE A 142 -13.19 -1.16 -13.39
CA PHE A 142 -12.42 -1.79 -14.47
C PHE A 142 -11.48 -2.87 -13.92
N SER A 143 -12.04 -3.84 -13.19
CA SER A 143 -11.29 -4.98 -12.64
C SER A 143 -10.61 -5.79 -13.75
N GLY A 144 -9.37 -6.23 -13.51
CA GLY A 144 -8.50 -6.89 -14.50
C GLY A 144 -7.75 -5.95 -15.44
N ILE A 145 -8.16 -4.67 -15.52
CA ILE A 145 -7.53 -3.66 -16.37
C ILE A 145 -6.80 -2.63 -15.50
N LEU A 146 -7.55 -1.86 -14.71
CA LEU A 146 -7.04 -0.80 -13.84
C LEU A 146 -6.89 -1.24 -12.38
N LEU A 147 -7.45 -2.40 -12.02
CA LEU A 147 -7.29 -3.06 -10.74
C LEU A 147 -6.87 -4.50 -10.99
N LYS A 148 -5.63 -4.85 -10.71
CA LYS A 148 -5.04 -6.17 -11.00
C LYS A 148 -4.51 -6.77 -9.71
N GLU A 149 -5.20 -7.78 -9.21
CA GLU A 149 -4.81 -8.49 -7.98
C GLU A 149 -3.51 -9.26 -8.20
N PHE A 150 -2.65 -9.24 -7.19
CA PHE A 150 -1.49 -10.12 -7.11
C PHE A 150 -1.96 -11.50 -6.63
N SER A 151 -1.42 -12.56 -7.24
CA SER A 151 -1.63 -13.93 -6.76
C SER A 151 -0.88 -14.20 -5.45
N ALA A 152 0.28 -13.55 -5.25
CA ALA A 152 1.03 -13.61 -4.02
C ALA A 152 0.30 -12.88 -2.88
N LYS A 153 0.12 -13.58 -1.75
CA LYS A 153 -0.37 -12.99 -0.49
C LYS A 153 0.80 -12.73 0.45
N LEU A 154 0.72 -11.62 1.18
CA LEU A 154 1.80 -11.12 2.03
C LEU A 154 1.55 -11.47 3.48
N ARG A 155 2.56 -12.01 4.15
CA ARG A 155 2.49 -12.30 5.58
C ARG A 155 2.73 -11.02 6.38
N ILE A 156 1.94 -10.79 7.41
CA ILE A 156 2.21 -9.72 8.37
C ILE A 156 3.58 -9.90 9.05
N ASN A 157 4.12 -8.82 9.61
CA ASN A 157 5.42 -8.78 10.28
C ASN A 157 6.59 -9.28 9.41
N THR A 158 6.43 -9.25 8.09
CA THR A 158 7.44 -9.59 7.09
C THR A 158 7.68 -8.39 6.18
N TRP A 159 8.94 -8.12 5.86
CA TRP A 159 9.31 -7.03 4.96
C TRP A 159 9.16 -7.42 3.50
N TYR A 160 8.60 -6.49 2.73
CA TYR A 160 8.47 -6.59 1.29
C TYR A 160 8.90 -5.29 0.64
N LYS A 161 9.34 -5.37 -0.61
CA LYS A 161 9.64 -4.20 -1.43
C LYS A 161 8.57 -4.04 -2.51
N LEU A 162 8.02 -2.84 -2.58
CA LEU A 162 7.09 -2.42 -3.61
C LEU A 162 7.79 -1.44 -4.54
N GLN A 163 7.66 -1.64 -5.85
CA GLN A 163 8.25 -0.76 -6.85
C GLN A 163 7.23 -0.42 -7.93
N LEU A 164 7.20 0.86 -8.30
CA LEU A 164 6.46 1.36 -9.46
C LEU A 164 7.47 1.87 -10.50
N THR A 165 7.39 1.32 -11.70
CA THR A 165 8.09 1.85 -12.89
C THR A 165 7.05 2.49 -13.80
N PHE A 166 7.05 3.82 -13.84
CA PHE A 166 6.22 4.64 -14.70
C PHE A 166 6.82 4.74 -16.09
N GLU A 167 5.98 4.47 -17.09
CA GLU A 167 6.24 4.75 -18.48
C GLU A 167 5.12 5.62 -19.04
N GLU A 168 5.33 6.19 -20.22
CA GLU A 168 4.38 7.12 -20.82
C GLU A 168 2.97 6.54 -20.95
N THR A 169 2.87 5.26 -21.30
CA THR A 169 1.61 4.55 -21.61
C THR A 169 1.34 3.34 -20.70
N LYS A 170 2.17 3.08 -19.68
CA LYS A 170 1.93 2.00 -18.72
C LYS A 170 2.59 2.27 -17.39
N THR A 171 2.21 1.50 -16.38
CA THR A 171 2.93 1.40 -15.11
C THR A 171 3.19 -0.07 -14.81
N VAL A 172 4.43 -0.40 -14.47
CA VAL A 172 4.82 -1.74 -14.02
C VAL A 172 4.91 -1.73 -12.51
N TYR A 173 4.18 -2.64 -11.88
CA TYR A 173 4.10 -2.84 -10.44
C TYR A 173 4.89 -4.10 -10.12
N GLN A 174 5.98 -3.97 -9.36
CA GLN A 174 6.79 -5.11 -8.94
C GLN A 174 6.69 -5.29 -7.43
N LEU A 175 6.39 -6.52 -7.03
CA LEU A 175 6.44 -6.99 -5.65
C LEU A 175 7.69 -7.87 -5.49
N SER A 176 8.46 -7.61 -4.45
CA SER A 176 9.64 -8.41 -4.10
C SER A 176 9.67 -8.70 -2.60
N ASP A 177 10.34 -9.78 -2.21
CA ASP A 177 10.64 -10.06 -0.82
C ASP A 177 11.81 -9.20 -0.30
N ASP A 178 12.19 -9.43 0.95
CA ASP A 178 13.28 -8.68 1.61
C ASP A 178 14.66 -8.96 1.01
N ALA A 179 14.83 -10.09 0.34
CA ALA A 179 16.05 -10.46 -0.38
C ALA A 179 16.10 -9.86 -1.80
N ASN A 180 15.13 -9.01 -2.17
CA ASN A 180 14.90 -8.50 -3.52
C ASN A 180 14.59 -9.59 -4.56
N GLN A 181 14.14 -10.78 -4.15
CA GLN A 181 13.58 -11.76 -5.08
C GLN A 181 12.22 -11.25 -5.54
N VAL A 182 12.04 -11.14 -6.86
CA VAL A 182 10.74 -10.77 -7.43
C VAL A 182 9.75 -11.90 -7.19
N LEU A 183 8.68 -11.59 -6.45
CA LEU A 183 7.59 -12.51 -6.19
C LEU A 183 6.59 -12.48 -7.35
N GLU A 184 6.23 -11.28 -7.81
CA GLU A 184 5.25 -11.10 -8.88
C GLU A 184 5.33 -9.69 -9.50
N VAL A 185 4.90 -9.58 -10.76
CA VAL A 185 4.82 -8.33 -11.52
C VAL A 185 3.43 -8.17 -12.13
N GLN A 186 2.84 -7.00 -11.94
CA GLN A 186 1.63 -6.56 -12.63
C GLN A 186 1.94 -5.39 -13.56
N THR A 187 1.14 -5.23 -14.60
CA THR A 187 1.25 -4.09 -15.53
C THR A 187 -0.13 -3.55 -15.82
N VAL A 188 -0.30 -2.24 -15.64
CA VAL A 188 -1.50 -1.50 -16.03
C VAL A 188 -1.16 -0.65 -17.26
N GLN A 189 -2.00 -0.76 -18.29
CA GLN A 189 -1.90 0.08 -19.47
C GLN A 189 -2.66 1.39 -19.23
N HIS A 190 -2.11 2.49 -19.73
CA HIS A 190 -2.64 3.84 -19.61
C HIS A 190 -2.68 4.53 -20.97
N ARG A 191 -3.43 5.63 -21.04
CA ARG A 191 -3.22 6.63 -22.10
C ARG A 191 -1.80 7.23 -22.04
N SER A 192 -1.37 7.82 -23.16
CA SER A 192 -0.11 8.59 -23.20
C SER A 192 -0.16 9.79 -22.25
N CYS A 193 0.96 10.00 -21.56
CA CYS A 193 1.14 11.05 -20.58
C CYS A 193 2.61 11.52 -20.57
N PRO A 194 2.95 12.66 -21.19
CA PRO A 194 4.34 13.11 -21.30
C PRO A 194 5.04 13.41 -19.97
N LYS A 195 4.29 13.66 -18.89
CA LYS A 195 4.80 13.93 -17.53
C LYS A 195 4.62 12.74 -16.59
N PHE A 196 4.73 11.51 -17.10
CA PHE A 196 4.54 10.27 -16.32
C PHE A 196 5.51 10.16 -15.12
N SER A 197 6.73 10.69 -15.25
CA SER A 197 7.75 10.65 -14.21
C SER A 197 7.52 11.66 -13.07
N SER A 198 6.66 12.67 -13.25
CA SER A 198 6.38 13.68 -12.22
C SER A 198 5.03 13.47 -11.54
N GLY A 199 4.99 13.60 -10.21
CA GLY A 199 3.76 13.44 -9.43
C GLY A 199 3.95 13.70 -7.93
N ALA A 200 2.88 13.50 -7.15
CA ALA A 200 2.88 13.59 -5.70
C ALA A 200 2.81 12.19 -5.09
N TYR A 201 3.67 11.92 -4.11
CA TYR A 201 3.63 10.66 -3.38
C TYR A 201 2.31 10.50 -2.62
N GLN A 202 1.88 9.26 -2.52
CA GLN A 202 0.68 8.85 -1.81
C GLN A 202 1.07 7.78 -0.79
N GLY A 203 0.46 7.86 0.39
CA GLY A 203 0.75 6.96 1.49
C GLY A 203 -0.48 6.18 1.94
N LEU A 204 -0.40 5.69 3.17
CA LEU A 204 -1.45 4.88 3.79
C LEU A 204 -2.80 5.62 3.80
N TYR A 205 -3.81 4.94 3.27
CA TYR A 205 -5.19 5.38 3.30
C TYR A 205 -6.08 4.15 3.45
N PHE A 206 -6.97 4.20 4.42
CA PHE A 206 -7.95 3.15 4.65
C PHE A 206 -9.25 3.48 3.92
N GLY A 207 -9.65 2.60 3.03
CA GLY A 207 -11.01 2.50 2.54
C GLY A 207 -11.24 3.01 1.13
N GLY A 208 -12.46 3.50 0.95
CA GLY A 208 -13.15 3.78 -0.31
C GLY A 208 -14.63 3.89 -0.01
N GLN A 209 -15.18 2.92 0.73
CA GLN A 209 -16.55 2.94 1.25
C GLN A 209 -16.65 3.29 2.74
N CYS A 210 -15.74 2.79 3.58
CA CYS A 210 -15.89 2.84 5.03
C CYS A 210 -14.58 3.27 5.71
N PRO A 211 -14.63 4.00 6.82
CA PRO A 211 -13.44 4.34 7.60
C PRO A 211 -12.86 3.08 8.27
N ALA A 212 -11.64 3.19 8.80
CA ALA A 212 -11.00 2.09 9.51
C ALA A 212 -11.85 1.67 10.73
N PRO A 213 -12.20 0.38 10.88
CA PRO A 213 -13.03 -0.08 11.99
C PRO A 213 -12.26 -0.14 13.32
N GLN A 214 -10.93 -0.10 13.24
CA GLN A 214 -9.97 -0.06 14.34
C GLN A 214 -8.71 0.67 13.88
N ASP A 215 -7.75 0.87 14.78
CA ASP A 215 -6.43 1.34 14.39
C ASP A 215 -5.75 0.33 13.46
N VAL A 216 -5.25 0.81 12.33
CA VAL A 216 -4.58 0.00 11.31
C VAL A 216 -3.25 0.64 10.95
N SER A 217 -2.19 -0.16 10.90
CA SER A 217 -0.83 0.36 10.72
C SER A 217 0.02 -0.43 9.73
N VAL A 218 0.84 0.32 8.99
CA VAL A 218 1.87 -0.20 8.08
C VAL A 218 3.17 0.54 8.41
N CYS A 219 4.27 -0.19 8.44
CA CYS A 219 5.60 0.36 8.71
C CYS A 219 6.40 0.46 7.41
N TYR A 220 7.19 1.53 7.30
CA TYR A 220 7.93 1.93 6.11
C TYR A 220 9.42 2.09 6.43
N ASP A 221 10.27 1.78 5.44
CA ASP A 221 11.72 1.98 5.41
C ASP A 221 12.14 2.51 4.03
#